data_AF-A0AAU9ZRH3-F1
#
_entry.id   AF-A0AAU9ZRH3-F1
#
_cell.length_a   1.000
_cell.length_b   1.000
_cell.length_c   1.000
_cell.angle_alpha   90.00
_cell.angle_beta   90.00
_cell.angle_gamma   90.00
#
_symmetry.space_group_name_H-M   'P 1'
#
loop_
_entity.id
_entity.type
_entity.pdbx_description
1 polymer ?
#
loop_
_entity_poly.entity_id
_entity_poly.type
_entity_poly.pdbx_seq_one_letter_code
_entity_poly.pdbx_strand_id
1 'polypeptide(L)'
;MASPAPLVASISHQMVALQTLQLLQREWGWGEGPSDPGSPRGPDHVPAAQVRRSSQMRTRRGLGRGVAGVRSSPEAGGLRGAEGGAELLPFPRDRRPCTLARMAMRSALARVVDSTSELVSVEQTLLGPLQQERPFPIHLKDSVEFRNICSHLALQIEGQQFDRDLNAAHQCLKTIVKKLIQSLANLPSDAHMVACASLRQILQNLPDV
;
A
#
# COMPACT_ATOMS: atom_id res chain seq x y z
N MET A 1 19.54 -31.03 -27.99
CA MET A 1 18.82 -29.74 -27.92
C MET A 1 18.36 -29.57 -26.48
N ALA A 2 18.77 -28.51 -25.78
CA ALA A 2 18.30 -28.31 -24.43
C ALA A 2 16.85 -27.81 -24.48
N SER A 3 15.98 -28.38 -23.63
CA SER A 3 14.57 -28.00 -23.58
C SER A 3 14.42 -26.60 -22.97
N PRO A 4 13.52 -25.73 -23.50
CA PRO A 4 13.18 -24.45 -22.86
C PRO A 4 12.44 -24.63 -21.53
N ALA A 5 12.11 -25.87 -21.13
CA ALA A 5 11.37 -26.20 -19.92
C ALA A 5 11.86 -25.52 -18.63
N PRO A 6 13.17 -25.36 -18.35
CA PRO A 6 13.63 -24.70 -17.12
C PRO A 6 13.26 -23.22 -17.05
N LEU A 7 13.32 -22.49 -18.18
CA LEU A 7 12.93 -21.08 -18.24
C LEU A 7 11.41 -20.94 -18.08
N VAL A 8 10.63 -21.77 -18.78
CA VAL A 8 9.17 -21.77 -18.67
C VAL A 8 8.71 -22.07 -17.24
N ALA A 9 9.37 -23.02 -16.57
CA ALA A 9 9.11 -23.32 -15.17
C ALA A 9 9.49 -22.13 -14.25
N SER A 10 10.62 -21.47 -14.50
CA SER A 10 11.02 -20.25 -13.76
C SER A 10 9.97 -19.16 -13.87
N ILE A 11 9.56 -18.82 -15.10
CA ILE A 11 8.53 -17.81 -15.39
C ILE A 11 7.22 -18.16 -14.67
N SER A 12 6.82 -19.44 -14.70
CA SER A 12 5.60 -19.91 -14.03
C SER A 12 5.65 -19.65 -12.52
N HIS A 13 6.77 -19.96 -11.87
CA HIS A 13 6.93 -19.67 -10.43
C HIS A 13 6.93 -18.18 -10.13
N GLN A 14 7.60 -17.37 -10.95
CA GLN A 14 7.63 -15.92 -10.78
C GLN A 14 6.27 -15.26 -11.03
N MET A 15 5.48 -15.75 -11.99
CA MET A 15 4.11 -15.26 -12.20
C MET A 15 3.22 -15.56 -10.99
N VAL A 16 3.30 -16.76 -10.41
CA VAL A 16 2.54 -17.10 -9.20
C VAL A 16 3.00 -16.23 -8.02
N ALA A 17 4.30 -16.01 -7.88
CA ALA A 17 4.85 -15.11 -6.86
C ALA A 17 4.32 -13.67 -7.06
N LEU A 18 4.37 -13.15 -8.28
CA LEU A 18 3.86 -11.82 -8.64
C LEU A 18 2.37 -11.67 -8.32
N GLN A 19 1.55 -12.66 -8.70
CA GLN A 19 0.12 -12.67 -8.38
C GLN A 19 -0.13 -12.64 -6.87
N THR A 20 0.66 -13.40 -6.12
CA THR A 20 0.60 -13.44 -4.65
C THR A 20 0.95 -12.07 -4.05
N LEU A 21 2.03 -11.43 -4.53
CA LEU A 21 2.44 -10.11 -4.07
C LEU A 21 1.45 -9.00 -4.46
N GLN A 22 0.86 -9.08 -5.65
CA GLN A 22 -0.17 -8.14 -6.10
C GLN A 22 -1.46 -8.27 -5.29
N LEU A 23 -1.86 -9.50 -4.95
CA LEU A 23 -3.00 -9.74 -4.06
C LEU A 23 -2.72 -9.16 -2.67
N LEU A 24 -1.54 -9.46 -2.10
CA LEU A 24 -1.07 -8.92 -0.84
C LEU A 24 -1.10 -7.37 -0.83
N GLN A 25 -0.63 -6.74 -1.90
CA GLN A 25 -0.64 -5.28 -2.05
C GLN A 25 -2.06 -4.68 -2.07
N ARG A 26 -3.04 -5.41 -2.63
CA ARG A 26 -4.45 -5.00 -2.67
C ARG A 26 -5.14 -5.22 -1.33
N GLU A 27 -4.96 -6.39 -0.72
CA GLU A 27 -5.58 -6.78 0.54
C GLU A 27 -5.15 -5.89 1.70
N TRP A 28 -3.90 -5.41 1.67
CA TRP A 28 -3.42 -4.47 2.67
C TRP A 28 -3.98 -3.04 2.50
N GLY A 29 -4.88 -2.82 1.53
CA GLY A 29 -5.61 -1.57 1.40
C GLY A 29 -4.70 -0.37 1.14
N TRP A 30 -3.60 -0.57 0.40
CA TRP A 30 -2.62 0.48 0.11
C TRP A 30 -3.07 1.49 -0.96
N GLY A 31 -4.30 1.34 -1.45
CA GLY A 31 -4.96 2.29 -2.33
C GLY A 31 -5.64 3.42 -1.55
N GLU A 32 -4.89 4.46 -1.21
CA GLU A 32 -5.43 5.82 -1.29
C GLU A 32 -4.65 6.54 -2.40
N GLY A 33 -5.21 6.48 -3.61
CA GLY A 33 -5.13 7.65 -4.50
C GLY A 33 -5.93 8.79 -3.87
N PRO A 34 -5.65 10.06 -4.23
CA PRO A 34 -6.28 11.21 -3.60
C PRO A 34 -7.80 11.03 -3.67
N SER A 35 -8.47 11.14 -2.52
CA SER A 35 -9.93 11.11 -2.47
C SER A 35 -10.47 12.10 -3.48
N ASP A 36 -11.19 11.59 -4.48
CA ASP A 36 -11.90 12.39 -5.47
C ASP A 36 -12.99 13.19 -4.72
N PRO A 37 -12.94 14.52 -4.64
CA PRO A 37 -13.97 15.31 -4.00
C PRO A 37 -15.03 15.64 -5.05
N GLY A 38 -15.87 14.68 -5.44
CA GLY A 38 -16.84 15.00 -6.48
C GLY A 38 -17.68 13.87 -7.03
N SER A 39 -18.50 13.24 -6.19
CA SER A 39 -19.69 12.55 -6.72
C SER A 39 -20.95 13.19 -6.15
N PRO A 40 -21.71 13.97 -6.95
CA PRO A 40 -22.94 14.60 -6.50
C PRO A 40 -24.05 13.55 -6.46
N ARG A 41 -24.45 13.12 -5.26
CA ARG A 41 -25.77 12.50 -5.07
C ARG A 41 -26.79 13.61 -4.82
N GLY A 42 -27.58 13.92 -5.83
CA GLY A 42 -28.97 14.34 -5.63
C GLY A 42 -29.92 13.17 -5.94
N PRO A 43 -31.24 13.31 -5.78
CA PRO A 43 -31.98 14.47 -5.26
C PRO A 43 -33.00 14.05 -4.15
N ASP A 44 -33.95 14.96 -3.88
CA ASP A 44 -35.16 14.84 -3.06
C ASP A 44 -35.06 15.21 -1.59
N HIS A 45 -35.22 16.50 -1.29
CA HIS A 45 -36.19 16.93 -0.28
C HIS A 45 -36.87 18.23 -0.71
N VAL A 46 -38.19 18.12 -0.85
CA VAL A 46 -39.16 19.18 -1.18
C VAL A 46 -39.26 20.18 -0.03
N PRO A 47 -39.25 21.51 -0.24
CA PRO A 47 -39.66 22.46 0.78
C PRO A 47 -41.08 22.97 0.50
N ALA A 48 -42.05 22.50 1.28
CA ALA A 48 -43.32 23.18 1.44
C ALA A 48 -43.19 24.31 2.49
N ALA A 49 -43.61 25.52 2.09
CA ALA A 49 -44.40 26.51 2.85
C ALA A 49 -44.25 26.58 4.40
N GLN A 50 -44.23 27.71 5.11
CA GLN A 50 -44.53 29.11 4.84
C GLN A 50 -44.33 29.87 6.18
N VAL A 51 -43.98 31.16 6.09
CA VAL A 51 -44.61 32.27 6.85
C VAL A 51 -44.42 32.33 8.39
N ARG A 52 -43.69 33.35 8.87
CA ARG A 52 -44.12 34.53 9.68
C ARG A 52 -42.87 35.25 10.24
N ARG A 53 -42.64 36.53 9.90
CA ARG A 53 -42.90 37.73 10.74
C ARG A 53 -42.42 37.53 12.20
N SER A 54 -41.65 38.41 12.84
CA SER A 54 -41.49 39.85 12.72
C SER A 54 -40.35 40.28 13.66
N SER A 55 -39.52 41.22 13.21
CA SER A 55 -39.00 42.42 13.90
C SER A 55 -38.69 42.47 15.42
N GLN A 56 -37.66 43.29 15.71
CA GLN A 56 -37.41 44.12 16.92
C GLN A 56 -36.45 43.55 17.97
N MET A 57 -35.65 44.35 18.66
CA MET A 57 -35.08 45.70 18.46
C MET A 57 -34.03 45.83 19.57
N ARG A 58 -32.91 46.47 19.28
CA ARG A 58 -31.76 46.64 20.18
C ARG A 58 -31.90 47.98 20.94
N THR A 59 -31.77 47.97 22.26
CA THR A 59 -31.60 49.16 23.17
C THR A 59 -30.93 48.64 24.45
N ARG A 60 -29.68 48.96 24.82
CA ARG A 60 -28.96 50.19 25.23
C ARG A 60 -29.23 50.64 26.70
N ARG A 61 -28.11 50.86 27.43
CA ARG A 61 -27.87 51.55 28.74
C ARG A 61 -28.26 50.75 30.00
N GLY A 62 -27.54 50.78 31.12
CA GLY A 62 -26.32 51.47 31.56
C GLY A 62 -26.26 51.49 33.11
N LEU A 63 -25.05 51.62 33.67
CA LEU A 63 -24.69 52.15 35.02
C LEU A 63 -25.22 51.46 36.30
N GLY A 64 -24.31 51.11 37.22
CA GLY A 64 -24.65 50.83 38.62
C GLY A 64 -23.49 50.27 39.46
N ARG A 65 -23.12 51.00 40.50
CA ARG A 65 -21.97 50.86 41.42
C ARG A 65 -22.42 50.17 42.72
N GLY A 66 -21.56 49.38 43.37
CA GLY A 66 -21.63 49.23 44.85
C GLY A 66 -21.34 47.86 45.50
N VAL A 67 -20.19 47.81 46.17
CA VAL A 67 -19.88 47.35 47.56
C VAL A 67 -20.35 45.99 48.11
N ALA A 68 -19.33 45.23 48.58
CA ALA A 68 -19.19 44.39 49.79
C ALA A 68 -20.32 43.48 50.30
N GLY A 69 -19.91 42.26 50.69
CA GLY A 69 -20.48 41.58 51.85
C GLY A 69 -20.74 40.09 51.70
N VAL A 70 -19.92 39.29 52.39
CA VAL A 70 -20.32 38.20 53.29
C VAL A 70 -21.30 37.13 52.75
N ARG A 71 -20.73 35.94 52.52
CA ARG A 71 -21.10 34.65 53.14
C ARG A 71 -22.60 34.39 53.41
N SER A 72 -23.19 33.46 52.66
CA SER A 72 -23.92 32.25 53.12
C SER A 72 -24.97 31.83 52.09
N SER A 73 -25.15 30.50 51.95
CA SER A 73 -26.16 29.82 51.13
C SER A 73 -27.59 30.34 51.38
N PRO A 74 -28.52 30.12 50.43
CA PRO A 74 -29.44 28.98 50.62
C PRO A 74 -29.89 28.29 49.32
N GLU A 75 -30.55 27.16 49.51
CA GLU A 75 -31.19 26.34 48.48
C GLU A 75 -32.43 27.01 47.86
N ALA A 76 -32.69 26.64 46.60
CA ALA A 76 -33.99 26.26 46.01
C ALA A 76 -34.31 26.95 44.67
N GLY A 77 -34.49 26.11 43.64
CA GLY A 77 -35.42 26.35 42.53
C GLY A 77 -34.81 26.93 41.26
N GLY A 78 -34.65 26.09 40.23
CA GLY A 78 -34.35 26.57 38.88
C GLY A 78 -34.08 25.45 37.90
N LEU A 79 -35.13 25.01 37.22
CA LEU A 79 -35.12 24.20 36.01
C LEU A 79 -33.94 24.57 35.07
N ARG A 80 -33.33 23.53 34.46
CA ARG A 80 -32.78 23.49 33.08
C ARG A 80 -31.40 22.84 33.03
N GLY A 81 -31.34 21.70 32.33
CA GLY A 81 -30.09 21.07 31.92
C GLY A 81 -30.42 19.78 31.20
N ALA A 82 -30.74 19.88 29.92
CA ALA A 82 -31.05 18.73 29.08
C ALA A 82 -29.83 17.82 28.99
N GLU A 83 -29.85 16.71 29.76
CA GLU A 83 -29.05 15.53 29.48
C GLU A 83 -29.64 14.84 28.24
N GLY A 84 -29.33 15.40 27.07
CA GLY A 84 -29.39 14.68 25.83
C GLY A 84 -28.01 14.07 25.60
N GLY A 85 -27.82 12.84 26.10
CA GLY A 85 -26.64 12.03 25.79
C GLY A 85 -26.48 11.94 24.28
N ALA A 86 -25.53 12.71 23.75
CA ALA A 86 -24.97 12.47 22.44
C ALA A 86 -24.21 11.16 22.57
N GLU A 87 -24.91 10.07 22.24
CA GLU A 87 -24.38 8.78 21.91
C GLU A 87 -23.07 8.99 21.15
N LEU A 88 -21.96 8.60 21.78
CA LEU A 88 -20.65 8.61 21.15
C LEU A 88 -20.75 7.70 19.94
N LEU A 89 -21.00 8.31 18.77
CA LEU A 89 -20.92 7.62 17.50
C LEU A 89 -19.56 6.88 17.48
N PRO A 90 -19.54 5.58 17.10
CA PRO A 90 -18.29 4.88 16.91
C PRO A 90 -17.45 5.69 15.93
N PHE A 91 -16.32 6.22 16.42
CA PHE A 91 -15.29 6.78 15.55
C PHE A 91 -15.02 5.77 14.42
N PRO A 92 -15.02 6.18 13.14
CA PRO A 92 -14.69 5.27 12.06
C PRO A 92 -13.27 4.75 12.29
N ARG A 93 -13.18 3.45 12.51
CA ARG A 93 -12.01 2.75 13.04
C ARG A 93 -11.03 2.41 11.91
N ASP A 94 -10.59 3.38 11.09
CA ASP A 94 -9.81 3.01 9.89
C ASP A 94 -8.58 3.87 9.55
N ARG A 95 -8.14 4.77 10.42
CA ARG A 95 -6.83 5.43 10.24
C ARG A 95 -5.95 5.24 11.46
N ARG A 96 -5.38 4.03 11.56
CA ARG A 96 -4.19 3.81 12.39
C ARG A 96 -3.07 4.68 11.79
N PRO A 97 -2.38 5.54 12.56
CA PRO A 97 -1.30 6.37 12.04
C PRO A 97 -0.25 5.48 11.33
N CYS A 98 -0.01 5.75 10.05
CA CYS A 98 1.05 5.08 9.30
C CYS A 98 2.40 5.52 9.87
N THR A 99 3.12 4.61 10.51
CA THR A 99 4.49 4.87 10.95
C THR A 99 5.43 4.94 9.74
N LEU A 100 6.57 5.63 9.88
CA LEU A 100 7.62 5.64 8.86
C LEU A 100 8.02 4.21 8.45
N ALA A 101 8.11 3.30 9.43
CA ALA A 101 8.38 1.89 9.19
C ALA A 101 7.32 1.24 8.28
N ARG A 102 6.03 1.53 8.50
CA ARG A 102 4.95 1.03 7.64
C ARG A 102 5.02 1.59 6.22
N MET A 103 5.37 2.87 6.07
CA MET A 103 5.61 3.46 4.74
C MET A 103 6.83 2.85 4.05
N ALA A 104 7.90 2.58 4.78
CA ALA A 104 9.10 1.93 4.27
C ALA A 104 8.79 0.50 3.80
N MET A 105 8.07 -0.29 4.62
CA MET A 105 7.58 -1.62 4.23
C MET A 105 6.73 -1.55 2.96
N ARG A 106 5.82 -0.56 2.88
CA ARG A 106 4.98 -0.35 1.70
C ARG A 106 5.79 -0.10 0.43
N SER A 107 6.75 0.81 0.52
CA SER A 107 7.64 1.13 -0.59
C SER A 107 8.52 -0.06 -0.97
N ALA A 108 9.00 -0.82 0.02
CA ALA A 108 9.80 -2.02 -0.20
C ALA A 108 8.99 -3.10 -0.93
N LEU A 109 7.76 -3.43 -0.47
CA LEU A 109 6.92 -4.42 -1.17
C LEU A 109 6.56 -3.96 -2.58
N ALA A 110 6.22 -2.68 -2.78
CA ALA A 110 5.94 -2.14 -4.12
C ALA A 110 7.15 -2.35 -5.06
N ARG A 111 8.37 -2.07 -4.59
CA ARG A 111 9.59 -2.33 -5.39
C ARG A 111 9.79 -3.81 -5.71
N VAL A 112 9.46 -4.73 -4.81
CA VAL A 112 9.51 -6.18 -5.11
C VAL A 112 8.48 -6.53 -6.19
N VAL A 113 7.25 -6.02 -6.10
CA VAL A 113 6.21 -6.23 -7.11
C VAL A 113 6.68 -5.73 -8.48
N ASP A 114 7.14 -4.48 -8.53
CA ASP A 114 7.60 -3.83 -9.77
C ASP A 114 8.79 -4.59 -10.37
N SER A 115 9.81 -4.91 -9.55
CA SER A 115 11.00 -5.64 -9.99
C SER A 115 10.67 -7.07 -10.45
N THR A 116 9.73 -7.74 -9.79
CA THR A 116 9.27 -9.08 -10.20
C THR A 116 8.50 -9.01 -11.51
N SER A 117 7.66 -7.99 -11.69
CA SER A 117 6.93 -7.76 -12.94
C SER A 117 7.89 -7.46 -14.11
N GLU A 118 8.88 -6.59 -13.88
CA GLU A 118 9.93 -6.32 -14.87
C GLU A 118 10.74 -7.59 -15.18
N LEU A 119 11.09 -8.39 -14.17
CA LEU A 119 11.80 -9.65 -14.36
C LEU A 119 11.00 -10.63 -15.23
N VAL A 120 9.71 -10.84 -14.93
CA VAL A 120 8.84 -11.70 -15.74
C VAL A 120 8.77 -11.19 -17.18
N SER A 121 8.64 -9.88 -17.37
CA SER A 121 8.63 -9.26 -18.70
C SER A 121 9.94 -9.51 -19.46
N VAL A 122 11.10 -9.30 -18.83
CA VAL A 122 12.42 -9.59 -19.40
C VAL A 122 12.59 -11.08 -19.70
N GLU A 123 12.14 -11.95 -18.80
CA GLU A 123 12.21 -13.39 -19.00
C GLU A 123 11.39 -13.84 -20.21
N GLN A 124 10.20 -13.28 -20.42
CA GLN A 124 9.32 -13.62 -21.54
C GLN A 124 9.79 -13.00 -22.87
N THR A 125 10.18 -11.73 -22.86
CA THR A 125 10.42 -10.96 -24.09
C THR A 125 11.86 -11.05 -24.59
N LEU A 126 12.84 -11.12 -23.67
CA LEU A 126 14.26 -11.13 -24.02
C LEU A 126 14.86 -12.52 -23.80
N LEU A 127 14.65 -13.13 -22.63
CA LEU A 127 15.30 -14.40 -22.30
C LEU A 127 14.64 -15.60 -23.00
N GLY A 128 13.33 -15.53 -23.26
CA GLY A 128 12.57 -16.55 -24.00
C GLY A 128 13.18 -16.85 -25.38
N PRO A 129 13.32 -15.84 -26.26
CA PRO A 129 13.97 -16.00 -27.56
C PRO A 129 15.44 -16.44 -27.44
N LEU A 130 16.19 -15.85 -26.51
CA LEU A 130 17.60 -16.21 -26.29
C LEU A 130 17.77 -17.68 -25.90
N GLN A 131 16.89 -18.22 -25.06
CA GLN A 131 16.91 -19.63 -24.64
C GLN A 131 16.61 -20.59 -25.81
N GLN A 132 15.84 -20.15 -26.80
CA GLN A 132 15.58 -20.91 -28.03
C GLN A 132 16.78 -20.91 -28.97
N GLU A 133 17.46 -19.77 -29.10
CA GLU A 133 18.67 -19.64 -29.91
C GLU A 133 19.85 -20.41 -29.30
N ARG A 134 20.12 -20.16 -28.01
CA ARG A 134 21.20 -20.79 -27.26
C ARG A 134 20.76 -21.03 -25.81
N PRO A 135 20.64 -22.29 -25.40
CA PRO A 135 20.23 -22.58 -24.03
C PRO A 135 21.34 -22.19 -23.04
N PHE A 136 20.95 -21.49 -21.99
CA PHE A 136 21.80 -21.15 -20.85
C PHE A 136 21.19 -21.70 -19.54
N PRO A 137 22.01 -21.88 -18.49
CA PRO A 137 21.54 -22.43 -17.23
C PRO A 137 20.53 -21.49 -16.57
N ILE A 138 19.40 -22.04 -16.13
CA ILE A 138 18.39 -21.35 -15.32
C ILE A 138 18.36 -21.99 -13.93
N HIS A 139 18.54 -21.18 -12.89
CA HIS A 139 18.53 -21.64 -11.51
C HIS A 139 17.11 -21.71 -10.95
N LEU A 140 16.36 -22.72 -11.38
CA LEU A 140 14.94 -22.91 -11.01
C LEU A 140 14.71 -22.93 -9.49
N LYS A 141 15.68 -23.45 -8.72
CA LYS A 141 15.61 -23.50 -7.25
C LYS A 141 15.33 -22.13 -6.65
N ASP A 142 15.98 -21.07 -7.15
CA ASP A 142 15.81 -19.74 -6.61
C ASP A 142 14.40 -19.19 -6.91
N SER A 143 13.85 -19.46 -8.11
CA SER A 143 12.48 -19.06 -8.46
C SER A 143 11.42 -19.78 -7.61
N VAL A 144 11.66 -21.05 -7.25
CA VAL A 144 10.81 -21.79 -6.32
C VAL A 144 10.90 -21.21 -4.91
N GLU A 145 12.11 -20.94 -4.42
CA GLU A 145 12.33 -20.31 -3.11
C GLU A 145 11.65 -18.93 -3.04
N PHE A 146 11.78 -18.12 -4.09
CA PHE A 146 11.13 -16.82 -4.18
C PHE A 146 9.61 -16.93 -4.06
N ARG A 147 8.98 -17.85 -4.80
CA ARG A 147 7.54 -18.13 -4.70
C ARG A 147 7.14 -18.53 -3.28
N ASN A 148 7.92 -19.40 -2.63
CA ASN A 148 7.61 -19.87 -1.28
C ASN A 148 7.68 -18.71 -0.27
N ILE A 149 8.69 -17.85 -0.37
CA ILE A 149 8.81 -16.64 0.45
C ILE A 149 7.61 -15.71 0.22
N CYS A 150 7.20 -15.48 -1.03
CA CYS A 150 6.00 -14.68 -1.33
C CYS A 150 4.72 -15.29 -0.75
N SER A 151 4.63 -16.62 -0.73
CA SER A 151 3.52 -17.34 -0.10
C SER A 151 3.53 -17.14 1.42
N HIS A 152 4.69 -17.14 2.07
CA HIS A 152 4.80 -16.81 3.49
C HIS A 152 4.39 -15.35 3.76
N LEU A 153 4.84 -14.40 2.93
CA LEU A 153 4.43 -12.99 3.03
C LEU A 153 2.90 -12.83 3.01
N ALA A 154 2.20 -13.59 2.15
CA ALA A 154 0.74 -13.57 2.09
C ALA A 154 0.03 -14.10 3.35
N LEU A 155 0.68 -14.97 4.11
CA LEU A 155 0.13 -15.52 5.37
C LEU A 155 0.40 -14.61 6.57
N GLN A 156 1.33 -13.65 6.46
CA GLN A 156 1.69 -12.74 7.54
C GLN A 156 0.85 -11.45 7.45
N ILE A 157 0.25 -11.05 8.58
CA ILE A 157 -0.65 -9.87 8.64
C ILE A 157 0.12 -8.58 8.95
N GLU A 158 1.20 -8.63 9.75
CA GLU A 158 2.14 -7.53 10.05
C GLU A 158 3.19 -8.02 11.07
N GLY A 159 4.36 -7.35 11.14
CA GLY A 159 5.35 -7.54 12.22
C GLY A 159 6.73 -8.00 11.75
N GLN A 160 7.61 -8.30 12.70
CA GLN A 160 9.03 -8.59 12.43
C GLN A 160 9.23 -9.77 11.46
N GLN A 161 8.31 -10.74 11.43
CA GLN A 161 8.37 -11.86 10.50
C GLN A 161 8.09 -11.42 9.06
N PHE A 162 7.12 -10.53 8.85
CA PHE A 162 6.86 -9.92 7.54
C PHE A 162 8.09 -9.16 7.03
N ASP A 163 8.73 -8.35 7.89
CA ASP A 163 9.96 -7.63 7.52
C ASP A 163 11.08 -8.59 7.10
N ARG A 164 11.25 -9.69 7.84
CA ARG A 164 12.25 -10.71 7.52
C ARG A 164 11.96 -11.40 6.19
N ASP A 165 10.72 -11.80 5.97
CA ASP A 165 10.31 -12.46 4.72
C ASP A 165 10.38 -11.48 3.53
N LEU A 166 10.10 -10.20 3.74
CA LEU A 166 10.20 -9.16 2.70
C LEU A 166 11.65 -8.91 2.33
N ASN A 167 12.55 -8.87 3.31
CA ASN A 167 13.99 -8.78 3.07
C ASN A 167 14.52 -10.05 2.38
N ALA A 168 14.05 -11.23 2.79
CA ALA A 168 14.39 -12.48 2.13
C ALA A 168 13.91 -12.49 0.67
N ALA A 169 12.71 -11.96 0.38
CA ALA A 169 12.20 -11.83 -0.99
C ALA A 169 13.09 -10.92 -1.84
N HIS A 170 13.49 -9.75 -1.31
CA HIS A 170 14.43 -8.86 -1.99
C HIS A 170 15.76 -9.56 -2.29
N GLN A 171 16.37 -10.22 -1.31
CA GLN A 171 17.66 -10.89 -1.49
C GLN A 171 17.57 -12.08 -2.44
N CYS A 172 16.48 -12.84 -2.39
CA CYS A 172 16.22 -13.93 -3.32
C CYS A 172 16.07 -13.40 -4.76
N LEU A 173 15.30 -12.32 -4.96
CA LEU A 173 15.14 -11.68 -6.27
C LEU A 173 16.46 -11.13 -6.81
N LYS A 174 17.26 -10.44 -5.97
CA LYS A 174 18.61 -9.99 -6.33
C LYS A 174 19.50 -11.17 -6.76
N THR A 175 19.39 -12.32 -6.09
CA THR A 175 20.16 -13.52 -6.41
C THR A 175 19.75 -14.12 -7.75
N ILE A 176 18.45 -14.23 -8.03
CA ILE A 176 17.92 -14.68 -9.33
C ILE A 176 18.50 -13.81 -10.45
N VAL A 177 18.35 -12.49 -10.33
CA VAL A 177 18.81 -11.53 -11.35
C VAL A 177 20.33 -11.62 -11.55
N LYS A 178 21.12 -11.69 -10.47
CA LYS A 178 22.59 -11.85 -10.57
C LYS A 178 22.99 -13.13 -11.28
N LYS A 179 22.34 -14.26 -10.98
CA LYS A 179 22.62 -15.55 -11.62
C LYS A 179 22.21 -15.55 -13.09
N LEU A 180 21.12 -14.87 -13.46
CA LEU A 180 20.74 -14.67 -14.86
C LEU A 180 21.80 -13.85 -15.61
N ILE A 181 22.24 -12.71 -15.05
CA ILE A 181 23.33 -11.90 -15.65
C ILE A 181 24.60 -12.74 -15.82
N GLN A 182 24.99 -13.52 -14.81
CA GLN A 182 26.18 -14.39 -14.89
C GLN A 182 26.03 -15.48 -15.95
N SER A 183 24.83 -16.03 -16.11
CA SER A 183 24.55 -17.06 -17.12
C SER A 183 24.66 -16.49 -18.54
N LEU A 184 24.19 -15.25 -18.74
CA LEU A 184 24.29 -14.53 -20.02
C LEU A 184 25.70 -14.03 -20.32
N ALA A 185 26.52 -13.73 -19.30
CA ALA A 185 27.89 -13.25 -19.47
C ALA A 185 28.80 -14.25 -20.23
N ASN A 186 28.45 -15.53 -20.20
CA ASN A 186 29.18 -16.58 -20.91
C ASN A 186 28.84 -16.65 -22.41
N LEU A 187 27.88 -15.86 -22.90
CA LEU A 187 27.35 -15.91 -24.26
C LEU A 187 27.13 -14.50 -24.84
N PRO A 188 28.19 -13.71 -25.12
CA PRO A 188 28.01 -12.34 -25.58
C PRO A 188 27.47 -12.31 -27.02
N SER A 189 26.26 -11.77 -27.19
CA SER A 189 25.70 -11.27 -28.46
C SER A 189 24.93 -9.99 -28.17
N ASP A 190 24.62 -9.17 -29.19
CA ASP A 190 23.94 -7.88 -29.01
C ASP A 190 22.62 -8.02 -28.24
N ALA A 191 21.84 -9.06 -28.54
CA ALA A 191 20.60 -9.35 -27.82
C ALA A 191 20.85 -9.72 -26.33
N HIS A 192 21.95 -10.42 -26.03
CA HIS A 192 22.36 -10.73 -24.66
C HIS A 192 22.82 -9.49 -23.90
N MET A 193 23.45 -8.52 -24.58
CA MET A 193 23.83 -7.25 -23.97
C MET A 193 22.61 -6.43 -23.57
N VAL A 194 21.58 -6.38 -24.42
CA VAL A 194 20.29 -5.73 -24.10
C VAL A 194 19.64 -6.42 -22.89
N ALA A 195 19.53 -7.76 -22.91
CA ALA A 195 18.99 -8.52 -21.78
C ALA A 195 19.78 -8.28 -20.48
N CYS A 196 21.12 -8.27 -20.55
CA CYS A 196 21.97 -7.96 -19.40
C CYS A 196 21.77 -6.53 -18.88
N ALA A 197 21.61 -5.55 -19.77
CA ALA A 197 21.34 -4.17 -19.39
C ALA A 197 19.99 -4.05 -18.66
N SER A 198 18.94 -4.69 -19.18
CA SER A 198 17.63 -4.74 -18.53
C SER A 198 17.68 -5.42 -17.16
N LEU A 199 18.37 -6.56 -17.04
CA LEU A 199 18.54 -7.24 -15.74
C LEU A 199 19.34 -6.40 -14.75
N ARG A 200 20.38 -5.67 -15.20
CA ARG A 200 21.13 -4.73 -14.35
C ARG A 200 20.27 -3.55 -13.90
N GLN A 201 19.31 -3.12 -14.72
CA GLN A 201 18.36 -2.09 -14.33
C GLN A 201 17.44 -2.57 -13.20
N ILE A 202 16.89 -3.79 -13.33
CA ILE A 202 16.09 -4.42 -12.27
C ILE A 202 16.91 -4.53 -10.97
N LEU A 203 18.18 -4.91 -11.06
CA LEU A 203 19.06 -5.01 -9.89
C LEU A 203 19.29 -3.66 -9.19
N GLN A 204 19.35 -2.56 -9.96
CA GLN A 204 19.49 -1.21 -9.41
C GLN A 204 18.22 -0.71 -8.71
N ASN A 205 17.05 -1.16 -9.17
CA ASN A 205 15.76 -0.84 -8.54
C ASN A 205 15.55 -1.55 -7.19
N LEU A 206 16.42 -2.50 -6.85
CA LEU A 206 16.44 -3.25 -5.58
C LEU A 206 17.54 -2.72 -4.64
N PRO A 207 17.30 -1.63 -3.88
CA PRO A 207 18.29 -1.11 -2.94
C PRO A 207 18.64 -2.14 -1.87
N ASP A 208 19.84 -2.03 -1.30
CA ASP A 208 20.19 -2.77 -0.08
C ASP A 208 19.38 -2.19 1.08
N VAL A 209 18.46 -3.01 1.60
CA VAL A 209 17.65 -2.74 2.81
C VAL A 209 18.46 -3.16 4.04
#